data_AF-A0A7C5RDR7-F1
#
_entry.id   AF-A0A7C5RDR7-F1
#
_cell.length_a   1.000
_cell.length_b   1.000
_cell.length_c   1.000
_cell.angle_alpha   90.00
_cell.angle_beta   90.00
_cell.angle_gamma   90.00
#
_symmetry.space_group_name_H-M   'P 1'
#
loop_
_entity.id
_entity.type
_entity.pdbx_description
1 polymer ?
#
loop_
_entity_poly.entity_id
_entity_poly.type
_entity_poly.pdbx_seq_one_letter_code
_entity_poly.pdbx_strand_id
1 'polypeptide(L)'
;MNRDFIDAMQQLALERGVTTEEVLEAFKEALRKAYIKRQKGYKKEEVDAGKGPEVDVYIDPQTGRIEMVEVRRVVEKVEDPDKEIALSEALQYDPEVQVGDEMEFPIDPEGLSRMAIQDLRQILTQRL
;
A
#
# COMPACT_ATOMS: atom_id res chain seq x y z
N MET A 1 -0.04 -17.76 11.42
CA MET A 1 -0.18 -18.67 10.26
C MET A 1 -0.12 -17.81 9.02
N ASN A 2 1.03 -17.78 8.34
CA ASN A 2 1.26 -16.89 7.20
C ASN A 2 2.45 -17.34 6.32
N ARG A 3 2.96 -18.57 6.54
CA ARG A 3 3.92 -19.26 5.67
C ARG A 3 3.22 -19.79 4.40
N ASP A 4 1.97 -20.21 4.57
CA ASP A 4 1.08 -20.66 3.50
C ASP A 4 0.88 -19.58 2.41
N PHE A 5 1.00 -18.29 2.77
CA PHE A 5 0.89 -17.17 1.83
C PHE A 5 2.07 -17.13 0.87
N ILE A 6 3.31 -17.22 1.39
CA ILE A 6 4.52 -17.16 0.56
C ILE A 6 4.61 -18.39 -0.34
N ASP A 7 4.28 -19.57 0.19
CA ASP A 7 4.23 -20.80 -0.60
C ASP A 7 3.19 -20.70 -1.74
N ALA A 8 2.04 -20.08 -1.49
CA ALA A 8 1.04 -19.81 -2.52
C ALA A 8 1.52 -18.81 -3.58
N MET A 9 2.25 -17.76 -3.19
CA MET A 9 2.84 -16.80 -4.14
C MET A 9 3.91 -17.46 -5.01
N GLN A 10 4.72 -18.36 -4.46
CA GLN A 10 5.71 -19.13 -5.20
C GLN A 10 5.08 -20.11 -6.20
N GLN A 11 4.05 -20.85 -5.77
CA GLN A 11 3.31 -21.73 -6.67
C GLN A 11 2.68 -20.97 -7.83
N LEU A 12 2.07 -19.83 -7.54
CA LEU A 12 1.48 -18.98 -8.56
C LEU A 12 2.52 -18.42 -9.53
N ALA A 13 3.67 -17.99 -9.03
CA ALA A 13 4.79 -17.54 -9.85
C ALA A 13 5.22 -18.63 -10.83
N LEU A 14 5.34 -19.88 -10.34
CA LEU A 14 5.67 -21.04 -11.16
C LEU A 14 4.60 -21.33 -12.24
N GLU A 15 3.31 -21.32 -11.87
CA GLU A 15 2.21 -21.55 -12.82
C GLU A 15 2.15 -20.51 -13.94
N ARG A 16 2.54 -19.28 -13.62
CA ARG A 16 2.45 -18.13 -14.52
C ARG A 16 3.76 -17.84 -15.25
N GLY A 17 4.83 -18.57 -14.93
CA GLY A 17 6.15 -18.40 -15.55
C GLY A 17 6.82 -17.07 -15.22
N VAL A 18 6.54 -16.50 -14.05
CA VAL A 18 7.09 -15.22 -13.56
C VAL A 18 7.85 -15.45 -12.24
N THR A 19 8.56 -14.44 -11.76
CA THR A 19 9.24 -14.49 -10.46
C THR A 19 8.29 -14.26 -9.30
N THR A 20 8.67 -14.75 -8.10
CA THR A 20 7.88 -14.48 -6.90
C THR A 20 7.88 -13.00 -6.54
N GLU A 21 8.98 -12.28 -6.82
CA GLU A 21 9.04 -10.82 -6.65
C GLU A 21 8.01 -10.10 -7.51
N GLU A 22 7.86 -10.46 -8.79
CA GLU A 22 6.85 -9.87 -9.68
C GLU A 22 5.42 -10.07 -9.17
N VAL A 23 5.12 -11.27 -8.66
CA VAL A 23 3.81 -11.59 -8.08
C VAL A 23 3.55 -10.78 -6.81
N LEU A 24 4.56 -10.66 -5.94
CA LEU A 24 4.47 -9.84 -4.73
C LEU A 24 4.29 -8.36 -5.05
N GLU A 25 4.98 -7.84 -6.06
CA GLU A 25 4.87 -6.45 -6.46
C GLU A 25 3.50 -6.12 -7.06
N ALA A 26 2.98 -7.00 -7.92
CA ALA A 26 1.61 -6.89 -8.42
C ALA A 26 0.58 -6.92 -7.28
N PHE A 27 0.85 -7.68 -6.23
CA PHE A 27 -0.01 -7.75 -5.05
C PHE A 27 0.09 -6.51 -4.16
N LYS A 28 1.27 -5.93 -3.96
CA LYS A 28 1.41 -4.63 -3.27
C LYS A 28 0.63 -3.54 -3.99
N GLU A 29 0.76 -3.46 -5.32
CA GLU A 29 0.03 -2.48 -6.13
C GLU A 29 -1.49 -2.68 -5.99
N ALA A 30 -1.95 -3.93 -5.99
CA ALA A 30 -3.33 -4.28 -5.76
C ALA A 30 -3.87 -3.78 -4.41
N LEU A 31 -3.11 -3.99 -3.33
CA LEU A 31 -3.48 -3.56 -1.99
C LEU A 31 -3.54 -2.04 -1.89
N ARG A 32 -2.53 -1.35 -2.45
CA ARG A 32 -2.53 0.11 -2.58
C ARG A 32 -3.79 0.60 -3.28
N LYS A 33 -4.12 0.06 -4.45
CA LYS A 33 -5.31 0.46 -5.21
C LYS A 33 -6.62 0.18 -4.47
N ALA A 34 -6.72 -0.95 -3.79
CA ALA A 34 -7.89 -1.31 -3.01
C ALA A 34 -8.11 -0.35 -1.84
N TYR A 35 -7.03 0.02 -1.13
CA TYR A 35 -7.08 1.00 -0.05
C TYR A 35 -7.52 2.38 -0.56
N ILE A 36 -6.86 2.92 -1.58
CA ILE A 36 -7.16 4.25 -2.13
C ILE A 36 -8.62 4.31 -2.63
N LYS A 37 -9.11 3.26 -3.30
CA LYS A 37 -10.49 3.23 -3.78
C LYS A 37 -11.52 3.14 -2.66
N ARG A 38 -11.33 2.22 -1.70
CA ARG A 38 -12.37 1.88 -0.72
C ARG A 38 -12.35 2.78 0.50
N GLN A 39 -11.16 3.09 1.03
CA GLN A 39 -11.02 3.89 2.24
C GLN A 39 -10.94 5.39 1.93
N LYS A 40 -10.32 5.76 0.82
CA LYS A 40 -10.19 7.17 0.41
C LYS A 40 -11.23 7.61 -0.61
N GLY A 41 -12.05 6.69 -1.11
CA GLY A 41 -13.22 6.99 -1.92
C GLY A 41 -12.91 7.37 -3.38
N TYR A 42 -11.68 7.17 -3.84
CA TYR A 42 -11.27 7.45 -5.21
C TYR A 42 -11.88 6.48 -6.21
N LYS A 43 -12.25 6.95 -7.40
CA LYS A 43 -12.73 6.09 -8.48
C LYS A 43 -11.57 5.36 -9.14
N LYS A 44 -11.87 4.23 -9.80
CA LYS A 44 -10.86 3.40 -10.46
C LYS A 44 -10.01 4.22 -11.44
N GLU A 45 -10.64 5.05 -12.25
CA GLU A 45 -9.99 5.86 -13.27
C GLU A 45 -9.05 6.91 -12.65
N GLU A 46 -9.35 7.38 -11.45
CA GLU A 46 -8.54 8.34 -10.72
C GLU A 46 -7.30 7.68 -10.13
N VAL A 47 -7.48 6.50 -9.54
CA VAL A 47 -6.37 5.70 -9.00
C VAL A 47 -5.43 5.26 -10.13
N ASP A 48 -5.98 4.83 -11.27
CA ASP A 48 -5.19 4.45 -12.44
C ASP A 48 -4.45 5.66 -13.07
N ALA A 49 -4.95 6.89 -12.87
CA ALA A 49 -4.29 8.13 -13.24
C ALA A 49 -3.30 8.65 -12.16
N GLY A 50 -3.05 7.89 -11.09
CA GLY A 50 -2.09 8.25 -10.04
C GLY A 50 -2.58 9.28 -9.02
N LYS A 51 -3.90 9.46 -8.89
CA LYS A 51 -4.50 10.32 -7.86
C LYS A 51 -4.68 9.58 -6.53
N GLY A 52 -4.79 10.37 -5.47
CA GLY A 52 -4.93 9.90 -4.09
C GLY A 52 -3.59 9.83 -3.35
N PRO A 53 -3.62 9.33 -2.11
CA PRO A 53 -2.45 9.30 -1.26
C PRO A 53 -1.37 8.37 -1.82
N GLU A 54 -0.14 8.69 -1.44
CA GLU A 54 0.98 7.79 -1.59
C GLU A 54 0.91 6.75 -0.49
N VAL A 55 1.04 5.48 -0.88
CA VAL A 55 0.82 4.35 0.03
C VAL A 55 1.85 3.28 -0.28
N ASP A 56 2.67 2.97 0.70
CA ASP A 56 3.64 1.90 0.62
C ASP A 56 3.12 0.64 1.31
N VAL A 57 3.47 -0.50 0.73
CA VAL A 57 3.05 -1.82 1.19
C VAL A 57 4.28 -2.68 1.40
N TYR A 58 4.53 -3.02 2.65
CA TYR A 58 5.61 -3.89 3.08
C TYR A 58 5.06 -5.29 3.31
N ILE A 59 5.77 -6.29 2.77
CA ILE A 59 5.43 -7.70 2.96
C ILE A 59 6.68 -8.40 3.46
N ASP A 60 6.61 -8.96 4.67
CA ASP A 60 7.66 -9.81 5.21
C ASP A 60 7.70 -11.13 4.40
N PRO A 61 8.82 -11.45 3.73
CA PRO A 61 8.92 -12.63 2.87
C PRO A 61 9.02 -13.95 3.63
N GLN A 62 9.28 -13.92 4.94
CA GLN A 62 9.38 -15.11 5.79
C GLN A 62 8.06 -15.37 6.52
N THR A 63 7.45 -14.30 7.02
CA THR A 63 6.25 -14.37 7.83
C THR A 63 5.00 -13.99 7.07
N GLY A 64 5.08 -13.53 5.82
CA GLY A 64 3.94 -13.03 5.04
C GLY A 64 3.24 -11.81 5.65
N ARG A 65 3.78 -11.21 6.71
CA ARG A 65 3.15 -10.10 7.43
C ARG A 65 3.07 -8.90 6.51
N ILE A 66 1.88 -8.32 6.40
CA ILE A 66 1.62 -7.15 5.56
C ILE A 66 1.53 -5.93 6.47
N GLU A 67 2.29 -4.90 6.15
CA GLU A 67 2.21 -3.58 6.77
C GLU A 67 1.99 -2.55 5.66
N MET A 68 1.17 -1.55 5.93
CA MET A 68 0.84 -0.50 4.96
C MET A 68 0.94 0.85 5.64
N VAL A 69 1.47 1.83 4.92
CA VAL A 69 1.65 3.20 5.42
C VAL A 69 1.19 4.20 4.36
N GLU A 70 0.60 5.32 4.78
CA GLU A 70 0.49 6.50 3.92
C GLU A 70 1.76 7.32 4.04
N VAL A 71 2.32 7.75 2.91
CA VAL A 71 3.48 8.64 2.89
C VAL A 71 2.97 10.05 2.65
N ARG A 72 3.39 11.00 3.50
CA ARG A 72 3.12 12.42 3.30
C ARG A 72 4.39 13.23 3.45
N ARG A 73 4.54 14.21 2.56
CA ARG A 73 5.65 15.15 2.57
C ARG A 73 5.35 16.32 3.50
N VAL A 74 6.32 16.70 4.31
CA VAL A 74 6.22 17.84 5.23
C VAL A 74 6.42 19.13 4.45
N VAL A 75 5.44 20.03 4.54
CA VAL A 75 5.43 21.32 3.84
C VAL A 75 5.02 22.47 4.75
N GLU A 76 5.38 23.71 4.41
CA GLU A 76 4.92 24.89 5.15
C GLU A 76 3.43 25.18 4.91
N LYS A 77 2.97 24.95 3.68
CA LYS A 77 1.60 25.19 3.25
C LYS A 77 1.13 24.01 2.40
N VAL A 78 0.09 23.34 2.87
CA VAL A 78 -0.53 22.19 2.19
C VAL A 78 -1.29 22.66 0.95
N GLU A 79 -0.96 22.08 -0.18
CA GLU A 79 -1.68 22.18 -1.46
C GLU A 79 -2.43 20.89 -1.77
N ASP A 80 -1.87 19.73 -1.42
CA ASP A 80 -2.50 18.41 -1.59
C ASP A 80 -2.53 17.64 -0.25
N PRO A 81 -3.66 17.64 0.49
CA PRO A 81 -3.75 16.99 1.80
C PRO A 81 -3.65 15.46 1.77
N ASP A 82 -3.74 14.83 0.59
CA ASP A 82 -3.52 13.38 0.47
C ASP A 82 -2.03 13.02 0.44
N LYS A 83 -1.17 13.97 0.06
CA LYS A 83 0.27 13.75 -0.12
C LYS A 83 1.14 14.62 0.77
N GLU A 84 0.55 15.59 1.45
CA GLU A 84 1.28 16.60 2.20
C GLU A 84 0.73 16.74 3.62
N ILE A 85 1.61 17.10 4.54
CA ILE A 85 1.29 17.43 5.91
C ILE A 85 1.96 18.75 6.29
N ALA A 86 1.24 19.62 7.00
CA ALA A 86 1.81 20.88 7.45
C ALA A 86 2.90 20.64 8.51
N LEU A 87 4.00 21.38 8.48
CA LEU A 87 5.06 21.28 9.49
C LEU A 87 4.51 21.39 10.92
N SER A 88 3.54 22.27 11.17
CA SER A 88 2.91 22.44 12.48
C SER A 88 2.14 21.20 12.97
N GLU A 89 1.64 20.38 12.05
CA GLU A 89 0.98 19.12 12.35
C GLU A 89 2.02 18.00 12.50
N ALA A 90 2.98 17.94 11.56
CA ALA A 90 4.10 17.00 11.57
C ALA A 90 4.88 17.03 12.90
N LEU A 91 5.16 18.22 13.43
CA LEU A 91 5.85 18.43 14.71
C LEU A 91 5.12 17.85 15.94
N GLN A 92 3.82 17.53 15.83
CA GLN A 92 3.07 16.85 16.90
C GLN A 92 3.39 15.36 16.98
N TYR A 93 3.84 14.77 15.86
CA TYR A 93 4.24 13.38 15.76
C TYR A 93 5.74 13.20 15.99
N ASP A 94 6.54 14.07 15.37
CA ASP A 94 8.00 14.06 15.48
C ASP A 94 8.55 15.49 15.60
N PRO A 95 9.11 15.87 16.77
CA PRO A 95 9.70 17.20 16.99
C PRO A 95 10.94 17.52 16.14
N GLU A 96 11.59 16.51 15.55
CA GLU A 96 12.83 16.70 14.77
C GLU A 96 12.58 16.91 13.27
N VAL A 97 11.33 16.74 12.82
CA VAL A 97 10.96 16.79 11.40
C VAL A 97 11.06 18.19 10.80
N GLN A 98 11.44 18.25 9.53
CA GLN A 98 11.67 19.47 8.77
C GLN A 98 10.87 19.50 7.47
N VAL A 99 10.70 20.70 6.92
CA VAL A 99 10.10 20.85 5.59
C VAL A 99 10.95 20.13 4.55
N GLY A 100 10.31 19.30 3.75
CA GLY A 100 10.95 18.46 2.75
C GLY A 100 11.09 17.00 3.17
N ASP A 101 10.96 16.68 4.46
CA ASP A 101 10.97 15.30 4.95
C ASP A 101 9.70 14.55 4.54
N GLU A 102 9.75 13.23 4.61
CA GLU A 102 8.61 12.34 4.41
C GLU A 102 8.27 11.65 5.73
N MET A 103 6.98 11.56 6.02
CA MET A 103 6.45 10.88 7.19
C MET A 103 5.54 9.74 6.77
N GLU A 104 5.72 8.59 7.42
CA GLU A 104 4.90 7.41 7.24
C GLU A 104 3.83 7.34 8.33
N PHE A 105 2.57 7.21 7.91
CA PHE A 105 1.43 7.05 8.82
C PHE A 105 0.89 5.62 8.70
N PRO A 106 0.94 4.80 9.75
CA PRO A 106 0.50 3.42 9.68
C PRO A 106 -0.98 3.32 9.38
N ILE A 107 -1.33 2.46 8.43
CA ILE A 107 -2.70 2.13 8.08
C ILE A 107 -3.10 0.90 8.89
N ASP A 108 -4.17 1.00 9.67
CA ASP A 108 -4.73 -0.16 10.37
C ASP A 108 -5.22 -1.22 9.37
N PRO A 109 -4.62 -2.42 9.35
CA PRO A 109 -4.96 -3.46 8.40
C PRO A 109 -6.16 -4.32 8.82
N GLU A 110 -6.85 -4.07 9.94
CA GLU A 110 -7.94 -4.94 10.43
C GLU A 110 -9.05 -5.21 9.39
N GLY A 111 -9.31 -4.27 8.48
CA GLY A 111 -10.19 -4.49 7.32
C GLY A 111 -9.48 -5.09 6.09
N LEU A 112 -8.20 -4.78 5.91
CA LEU A 112 -7.42 -5.11 4.72
C LEU A 112 -7.00 -6.57 4.69
N SER A 113 -6.66 -7.22 5.79
CA SER A 113 -6.16 -8.62 5.76
C SER A 113 -7.13 -9.62 5.09
N ARG A 114 -8.44 -9.49 5.35
CA ARG A 114 -9.48 -10.36 4.76
C ARG A 114 -9.80 -9.97 3.32
N MET A 115 -9.87 -8.66 3.04
CA MET A 115 -10.13 -8.15 1.68
C MET A 115 -8.94 -8.38 0.75
N ALA A 116 -7.71 -8.28 1.25
CA ALA A 116 -6.46 -8.56 0.57
C ALA A 116 -6.45 -9.95 -0.05
N ILE A 117 -6.86 -10.97 0.70
CA ILE A 117 -6.94 -12.36 0.21
C ILE A 117 -8.01 -12.51 -0.88
N GLN A 118 -9.14 -11.80 -0.76
CA GLN A 118 -10.23 -11.86 -1.76
C GLN A 118 -9.87 -11.09 -3.04
N ASP A 119 -9.34 -9.89 -2.91
CA ASP A 119 -8.91 -9.04 -4.00
C ASP A 119 -7.69 -9.64 -4.70
N LEU A 120 -6.77 -10.31 -3.98
CA LEU A 120 -5.68 -11.10 -4.56
C LEU A 120 -6.24 -12.12 -5.57
N ARG A 121 -7.19 -12.96 -5.15
CA ARG A 121 -7.81 -13.95 -6.06
C ARG A 121 -8.42 -13.28 -7.30
N GLN A 122 -9.07 -12.13 -7.13
CA GLN A 122 -9.72 -11.42 -8.23
C GLN A 122 -8.70 -10.76 -9.18
N ILE A 123 -7.64 -10.16 -8.65
CA ILE A 123 -6.64 -9.42 -9.42
C ILE A 123 -5.72 -10.38 -10.16
N LEU A 124 -5.34 -11.50 -9.55
CA LEU A 124 -4.62 -12.57 -10.22
C LEU A 124 -5.40 -13.18 -11.39
N THR A 125 -6.73 -13.15 -11.33
CA THR A 125 -7.59 -13.58 -12.44
C THR A 125 -7.69 -12.50 -13.53
N GLN A 126 -7.50 -11.22 -13.20
CA GLN A 126 -7.67 -10.10 -14.14
C GLN A 126 -6.38 -9.60 -14.80
N ARG A 127 -5.23 -9.68 -14.12
CA ARG A 127 -3.98 -9.06 -14.56
C ARG A 127 -2.97 -10.02 -15.22
N LEU A 128 -3.28 -11.31 -15.27
CA LEU A 128 -2.45 -12.34 -15.88
C LEU A 128 -3.25 -13.16 -16.91
#